data_AF-A0A137SV64-F1
#
_entry.id   AF-A0A137SV64-F1
#
_cell.length_a   1.000
_cell.length_b   1.000
_cell.length_c   1.000
_cell.angle_alpha   90.00
_cell.angle_beta   90.00
_cell.angle_gamma   90.00
#
_symmetry.space_group_name_H-M   'P 1'
#
loop_
_entity.id
_entity.type
_entity.pdbx_description
1 polymer ?
#
loop_
_entity_poly.entity_id
_entity_poly.type
_entity_poly.pdbx_seq_one_letter_code
_entity_poly.pdbx_strand_id
1 'polypeptide(L)'
;MPLGKECRIEVIDKVISYLASRHKDMVVTPFETVIEGEYDYLMESLKNAIVLAGSEHDNIFANVKINYGKILSIDEKIKKFN
;
A
#
# COMPACT_ATOMS: atom_id res chain seq x y z
N MET A 1 2.85 6.75 6.67
CA MET A 1 2.98 8.19 6.99
C MET A 1 4.23 8.42 7.81
N PRO A 2 5.30 8.95 7.20
CA PRO A 2 6.45 9.46 7.93
C PRO A 2 6.06 10.71 8.74
N LEU A 3 6.50 10.81 10.00
CA LEU A 3 6.08 11.88 10.93
C LEU A 3 7.03 13.11 10.94
N GLY A 4 7.96 13.22 9.99
CA GLY A 4 8.81 14.41 9.75
C GLY A 4 8.25 15.36 8.68
N LYS A 5 8.72 16.62 8.60
CA LYS A 5 8.28 17.59 7.57
C LYS A 5 9.01 17.43 6.23
N GLU A 6 10.27 17.01 6.23
CA GLU A 6 11.10 16.91 5.02
C GLU A 6 11.03 15.49 4.43
N CYS A 7 11.21 15.35 3.12
CA CYS A 7 11.27 14.08 2.37
C CYS A 7 10.04 13.13 2.41
N ARG A 8 8.89 13.53 2.97
CA ARG A 8 7.69 12.64 3.02
C ARG A 8 7.21 12.17 1.64
N ILE A 9 7.25 13.04 0.64
CA ILE A 9 6.79 12.74 -0.72
C ILE A 9 7.70 11.67 -1.34
N GLU A 10 9.02 11.82 -1.20
CA GLU A 10 10.00 10.87 -1.72
C GLU A 10 9.83 9.48 -1.10
N VAL A 11 9.55 9.40 0.20
CA VAL A 11 9.25 8.12 0.88
C VAL A 11 7.96 7.50 0.33
N ILE A 12 6.91 8.31 0.11
CA ILE A 12 5.65 7.84 -0.49
C ILE A 12 5.91 7.29 -1.90
N ASP A 13 6.65 8.02 -2.74
CA ASP A 13 6.97 7.62 -4.12
C ASP A 13 7.80 6.33 -4.17
N LYS A 14 8.75 6.15 -3.25
CA LYS A 14 9.53 4.91 -3.10
C LYS A 14 8.62 3.72 -2.78
N VAL A 15 7.69 3.88 -1.84
CA VAL A 15 6.76 2.81 -1.46
C VAL A 15 5.79 2.48 -2.60
N ILE A 16 5.24 3.49 -3.27
CA ILE A 16 4.36 3.31 -4.44
C ILE A 16 5.11 2.56 -5.54
N SER A 17 6.33 2.97 -5.87
CA SER A 17 7.16 2.31 -6.88
C SER A 17 7.49 0.86 -6.51
N TYR A 18 7.80 0.61 -5.23
CA TYR A 18 8.02 -0.74 -4.72
C TYR A 18 6.78 -1.62 -4.90
N LEU A 19 5.59 -1.14 -4.54
CA LEU A 19 4.35 -1.89 -4.66
C LEU A 19 3.97 -2.13 -6.13
N ALA A 20 4.10 -1.11 -7.00
CA ALA A 20 3.81 -1.22 -8.42
C ALA A 20 4.69 -2.25 -9.14
N SER A 21 5.93 -2.46 -8.67
CA SER A 21 6.82 -3.49 -9.21
C SER A 21 6.37 -4.93 -8.89
N ARG A 22 5.47 -5.10 -7.92
CA ARG A 22 5.07 -6.40 -7.34
C ARG A 22 3.61 -6.76 -7.57
N HIS A 23 2.76 -5.75 -7.70
CA HIS A 23 1.30 -5.90 -7.77
C HIS A 23 0.79 -5.21 -9.03
N LYS A 24 0.27 -6.01 -9.96
CA LYS A 24 -0.29 -5.49 -11.23
C LYS A 24 -1.58 -4.72 -11.01
N ASP A 25 -2.43 -5.21 -10.10
CA ASP A 25 -3.75 -4.65 -9.82
C ASP A 25 -3.69 -3.68 -8.63
N MET A 26 -2.75 -2.74 -8.69
CA MET A 26 -2.58 -1.71 -7.68
C MET A 26 -3.36 -0.45 -8.06
N VAL A 27 -4.10 0.11 -7.10
CA VAL A 27 -4.83 1.37 -7.28
C VAL A 27 -4.37 2.38 -6.23
N VAL A 28 -3.76 3.49 -6.68
CA VAL A 28 -3.44 4.63 -5.83
C VAL A 28 -4.68 5.51 -5.70
N THR A 29 -5.12 5.75 -4.47
CA THR A 29 -6.23 6.64 -4.13
C THR A 29 -5.71 7.83 -3.29
N PRO A 30 -6.53 8.87 -3.04
CA PRO A 30 -6.06 10.04 -2.29
C PRO A 30 -5.53 9.77 -0.87
N PHE A 31 -6.00 8.70 -0.21
CA PHE A 31 -5.66 8.40 1.18
C PHE A 31 -4.87 7.10 1.38
N GLU A 32 -4.95 6.19 0.41
CA GLU A 32 -4.36 4.86 0.54
C GLU A 32 -4.04 4.25 -0.83
N THR A 33 -3.15 3.25 -0.82
CA THR A 33 -2.90 2.40 -1.98
C THR A 33 -3.56 1.06 -1.75
N VAL A 34 -4.38 0.61 -2.69
CA VAL A 34 -5.09 -0.67 -2.64
C VAL A 34 -4.31 -1.67 -3.50
N ILE A 35 -4.06 -2.86 -2.94
CA ILE A 35 -3.45 -4.01 -3.61
C ILE A 35 -4.31 -5.24 -3.36
N GLU A 36 -4.34 -6.17 -4.32
CA GLU A 36 -5.09 -7.42 -4.24
C GLU A 36 -4.20 -8.60 -4.65
N GLY A 37 -4.40 -9.75 -4.00
CA GLY A 37 -3.62 -10.96 -4.25
C GLY A 37 -3.63 -11.95 -3.09
N GLU A 38 -2.71 -12.90 -3.15
CA GLU A 38 -2.55 -13.94 -2.12
C GLU A 38 -2.12 -13.36 -0.78
N TYR A 39 -2.81 -13.76 0.30
CA TYR A 39 -2.67 -13.13 1.62
C TYR A 39 -1.23 -13.05 2.12
N ASP A 40 -0.48 -14.15 2.08
CA ASP A 40 0.89 -14.18 2.58
C ASP A 40 1.81 -13.27 1.78
N TYR A 41 1.60 -13.18 0.46
CA TYR A 41 2.35 -12.29 -0.42
C TYR A 41 2.00 -10.80 -0.16
N LEU A 42 0.74 -10.51 0.16
CA LEU A 42 0.32 -9.18 0.58
C LEU A 42 0.95 -8.79 1.92
N MET A 43 1.00 -9.71 2.89
CA MET A 43 1.61 -9.46 4.20
C MET A 43 3.13 -9.27 4.10
N GLU A 44 3.81 -10.04 3.25
CA GLU A 44 5.23 -9.83 2.94
C GLU A 44 5.45 -8.43 2.33
N SER A 45 4.62 -8.05 1.35
CA SER A 45 4.68 -6.75 0.71
C SER A 45 4.45 -5.60 1.69
N LEU A 46 3.47 -5.74 2.60
CA LEU A 46 3.19 -4.78 3.65
C LEU A 46 4.39 -4.59 4.58
N LYS A 47 4.98 -5.69 5.06
CA LYS A 47 6.16 -5.65 5.94
C LYS A 47 7.31 -4.88 5.27
N ASN A 48 7.63 -5.25 4.03
CA ASN A 48 8.72 -4.63 3.29
C ASN A 48 8.44 -3.15 2.98
N ALA A 49 7.19 -2.78 2.71
CA ALA A 49 6.80 -1.38 2.51
C ALA A 49 7.01 -0.53 3.80
N ILE A 50 6.68 -1.08 4.97
CA ILE A 50 6.92 -0.41 6.26
C ILE A 50 8.42 -0.27 6.52
N VAL A 51 9.22 -1.31 6.29
CA VAL A 51 10.68 -1.28 6.44
C VAL A 51 11.31 -0.27 5.49
N LEU A 52 10.89 -0.26 4.22
CA LEU A 52 11.36 0.70 3.22
C LEU A 52 11.09 2.13 3.66
N ALA A 53 9.87 2.41 4.09
CA ALA A 53 9.53 3.73 4.60
C ALA A 53 10.36 4.09 5.85
N GLY A 54 10.64 3.10 6.72
CA GLY A 54 11.36 3.25 8.00
C GLY A 54 12.86 3.45 7.87
N SER A 55 13.42 3.17 6.70
CA SER A 55 14.86 3.31 6.46
C SER A 55 15.35 4.75 6.57
N GLU A 56 14.48 5.74 6.38
CA GLU A 56 14.84 7.17 6.37
C GLU A 56 14.26 7.95 7.55
N HIS A 57 13.40 7.35 8.37
CA HIS A 57 12.63 8.06 9.40
C HIS A 57 12.48 7.20 10.67
N ASP A 58 12.77 7.79 11.83
CA ASP A 58 12.74 7.12 13.13
C ASP A 58 11.32 6.68 13.57
N ASN A 59 10.27 7.27 13.00
CA ASN A 59 8.90 6.96 13.36
C ASN A 59 7.94 6.99 12.17
N ILE A 60 7.17 5.92 12.03
CA ILE A 60 6.19 5.73 10.97
C ILE A 60 4.89 5.26 11.55
N PHE A 61 3.84 5.86 11.03
CA PHE A 61 2.48 5.41 11.25
C PHE A 61 1.87 4.90 9.93
N ALA A 62 1.32 3.69 9.92
CA ALA A 62 0.66 3.11 8.76
C ALA A 62 -0.76 2.67 9.13
N ASN A 63 -1.75 3.15 8.37
CA ASN A 63 -3.11 2.63 8.42
C ASN A 63 -3.22 1.49 7.41
N VAL A 64 -3.65 0.31 7.87
CA VAL A 64 -3.81 -0.88 7.02
C VAL A 64 -5.22 -1.41 7.20
N LYS A 65 -5.92 -1.62 6.09
CA LYS A 65 -7.22 -2.28 6.05
C LYS A 65 -7.05 -3.62 5.33
N ILE A 66 -7.40 -4.71 6.00
CA ILE A 66 -7.30 -6.06 5.45
C ILE A 66 -8.72 -6.60 5.25
N ASN A 67 -9.01 -7.04 4.04
CA ASN A 67 -10.23 -7.78 3.72
C ASN A 67 -9.81 -9.19 3.32
N TYR A 68 -10.33 -10.22 3.99
CA TYR A 68 -9.87 -11.61 3.85
C TYR A 68 -11.05 -12.58 3.77
N GLY A 69 -10.91 -13.63 2.96
CA GLY A 69 -11.92 -14.66 2.73
C GLY A 69 -12.56 -14.56 1.35
N LYS A 70 -13.85 -14.92 1.22
CA LYS A 70 -14.60 -14.78 -0.04
C LYS A 70 -15.02 -13.33 -0.25
N ILE A 71 -14.12 -12.55 -0.82
CA ILE A 71 -14.28 -11.10 -1.00
C ILE A 71 -14.54 -10.76 -2.47
N LEU A 72 -15.11 -9.59 -2.71
CA LEU A 72 -15.19 -9.01 -4.05
C LEU A 72 -13.82 -8.45 -4.46
N SER A 73 -13.44 -8.65 -5.72
CA SER A 73 -12.24 -8.03 -6.28
C SER A 73 -12.37 -6.52 -6.39
N ILE A 74 -11.26 -5.82 -6.64
CA ILE A 74 -11.23 -4.37 -6.91
C ILE A 74 -12.22 -4.03 -8.04
N ASP A 75 -12.18 -4.77 -9.14
CA ASP A 75 -13.07 -4.55 -10.29
C ASP A 75 -14.54 -4.75 -9.91
N GLU A 76 -14.87 -5.80 -9.16
CA GLU A 76 -16.24 -6.06 -8.72
C GLU A 76 -16.79 -4.98 -7.79
N LYS A 77 -15.92 -4.31 -7.01
CA LYS A 77 -16.30 -3.20 -6.13
C LYS A 77 -16.53 -1.91 -6.89
N ILE A 78 -15.72 -1.62 -7.90
CA ILE A 78 -15.74 -0.32 -8.60
C ILE A 78 -16.71 -0.33 -9.79
N LYS A 79 -17.00 -1.49 -10.39
CA LYS A 79 -17.88 -1.63 -11.57
C LYS A 79 -19.29 -1.03 -11.42
N LYS A 80 -19.80 -0.84 -10.21
CA LYS A 80 -21.11 -0.20 -9.98
C LYS A 80 -21.08 1.33 -10.06
N PHE A 81 -19.88 1.92 -10.07
CA PHE A 81 -19.66 3.36 -9.99
C PHE A 81 -18.95 3.94 -11.23
N ASN A 82 -18.56 3.09 -12.17
CA ASN A 82 -18.03 3.41 -13.50
C ASN A 82 -18.98 2.91 -14.58
#